data_AF-G4TDQ8-F1
#
_entry.id   AF-G4TDQ8-F1
#
_cell.length_a   1.000
_cell.length_b   1.000
_cell.length_c   1.000
_cell.angle_alpha   90.00
_cell.angle_beta   90.00
_cell.angle_gamma   90.00
#
_symmetry.space_group_name_H-M   'P 1'
#
loop_
_entity.id
_entity.type
_entity.pdbx_description
1 polymer ?
#
loop_
_entity_poly.entity_id
_entity_poly.type
_entity_poly.pdbx_seq_one_letter_code
_entity_poly.pdbx_strand_id
1 'polypeptide(L)'
;MFKSFLDGFTSGNTTGQGAAGDSKGATPAQLRADIYTGMDQIGVWIANGKAENGIDYRTTLSILDRHFPGTVVNRCSDEVPVLVGGLINMIFEFSKSDAISAAMALRTLSEKLTTALNAIGDTTHKQAVGDGIVRGLQNVMDPAIATRDFAARVQMVGSLKNITASVYGKAGAQAARNADVVWQSKFI
;
A
#
# COMPACT_ATOMS: atom_id res chain seq x y z
N MET A 1 15.80 -7.15 15.80
CA MET A 1 16.41 -6.01 15.08
C MET A 1 15.31 -5.23 14.33
N PHE A 2 14.39 -4.60 15.07
CA PHE A 2 13.14 -4.01 14.57
C PHE A 2 13.06 -2.49 14.85
N LYS A 3 14.15 -1.75 14.65
CA LYS A 3 14.21 -0.29 14.93
C LYS A 3 14.32 0.61 13.69
N SER A 4 14.73 0.09 12.55
CA SER A 4 15.13 0.97 11.43
C SER A 4 13.98 1.59 10.62
N PHE A 5 12.74 1.09 10.75
CA PHE A 5 11.58 1.64 10.01
C PHE A 5 10.85 2.74 10.80
N LEU A 6 11.01 2.77 12.13
CA LEU A 6 10.37 3.76 13.01
C LEU A 6 11.23 5.01 13.22
N ASP A 7 12.55 4.88 13.18
CA ASP A 7 13.49 6.01 13.39
C ASP A 7 13.47 7.02 12.22
N GLY A 8 13.02 6.60 11.03
CA GLY A 8 12.78 7.48 9.89
C GLY A 8 11.55 8.38 10.06
N PHE A 9 10.63 8.05 10.98
CA PHE A 9 9.41 8.82 11.21
C PHE A 9 9.56 9.89 12.32
N THR A 10 10.66 9.86 13.09
CA THR A 10 10.84 10.74 14.27
C THR A 10 12.12 11.58 14.25
N SER A 11 12.98 11.47 13.24
CA SER A 11 14.21 12.27 13.12
C SER A 11 14.19 13.20 11.89
N GLY A 12 13.33 14.22 11.95
CA GLY A 12 13.28 15.30 10.95
C GLY A 12 13.65 16.65 11.53
N ASN A 13 14.90 16.85 11.97
CA ASN A 13 15.44 18.19 12.12
C ASN A 13 16.95 18.21 11.83
N THR A 14 17.35 18.64 10.64
CA THR A 14 17.99 19.96 10.43
C THR A 14 18.44 20.20 8.98
N THR A 15 18.10 21.41 8.51
CA THR A 15 18.79 22.24 7.51
C THR A 15 18.77 21.83 6.03
N GLY A 16 17.74 22.33 5.33
CA GLY A 16 17.74 22.60 3.89
C GLY A 16 16.50 23.42 3.54
N GLN A 17 16.68 24.71 3.22
CA GLN A 17 15.63 25.62 2.78
C GLN A 17 14.85 25.04 1.58
N GLY A 18 13.57 24.76 1.80
CA GLY A 18 12.55 24.50 0.79
C GLY A 18 11.22 24.82 1.44
N ALA A 19 10.45 25.71 0.81
CA ALA A 19 9.28 26.37 1.38
C ALA A 19 8.39 25.45 2.23
N ALA A 20 8.04 25.91 3.43
CA ALA A 20 6.93 25.39 4.20
C ALA A 20 5.64 25.59 3.40
N GLY A 21 5.35 24.65 2.51
CA GLY A 21 4.05 24.52 1.89
C GLY A 21 3.11 23.94 2.93
N ASP A 22 2.35 24.82 3.57
CA ASP A 22 1.09 24.55 4.28
C ASP A 22 0.77 23.06 4.46
N SER A 23 1.19 22.49 5.59
CA SER A 23 0.65 21.24 6.11
C SER A 23 -0.79 21.48 6.60
N LYS A 24 -1.68 21.94 5.72
CA LYS A 24 -3.11 21.80 5.92
C LYS A 24 -3.35 20.30 5.86
N GLY A 25 -3.57 19.69 7.02
CA GLY A 25 -3.95 18.28 7.13
C GLY A 25 -4.95 17.97 6.05
N ALA A 26 -4.58 17.09 5.13
CA ALA A 26 -5.35 16.86 3.92
C ALA A 26 -6.79 16.52 4.34
N THR A 27 -7.74 17.28 3.81
CA THR A 27 -9.14 17.05 4.16
C THR A 27 -9.55 15.62 3.75
N PRO A 28 -10.48 14.97 4.45
CA PRO A 28 -10.93 13.62 4.07
C PRO A 28 -11.35 13.49 2.59
N ALA A 29 -11.87 14.58 2.01
CA ALA A 29 -12.18 14.66 0.59
C ALA A 29 -10.94 14.63 -0.32
N GLN A 30 -9.88 15.35 0.03
CA GLN A 30 -8.60 15.33 -0.69
C GLN A 30 -7.91 13.97 -0.54
N LEU A 31 -7.89 13.38 0.65
CA LEU A 31 -7.35 12.05 0.89
C LEU A 31 -8.07 11.01 0.02
N ARG A 32 -9.41 11.07 -0.07
CA ARG A 32 -10.19 10.19 -0.95
C ARG A 32 -9.80 10.35 -2.43
N ALA A 33 -9.70 11.59 -2.93
CA ALA A 33 -9.32 11.84 -4.32
C ALA A 33 -7.89 11.37 -4.64
N ASP A 34 -6.96 11.59 -3.71
CA ASP A 34 -5.57 11.17 -3.80
C ASP A 34 -5.45 9.63 -3.79
N ILE A 35 -6.26 8.93 -2.98
CA ILE A 35 -6.33 7.45 -2.98
C ILE A 35 -6.71 6.94 -4.37
N TYR A 36 -7.82 7.40 -4.95
CA TYR A 36 -8.26 6.91 -6.25
C TYR A 36 -7.26 7.24 -7.36
N THR A 37 -6.65 8.42 -7.31
CA THR A 37 -5.58 8.81 -8.24
C THR A 37 -4.37 7.88 -8.12
N GLY A 38 -3.93 7.59 -6.90
CA GLY A 38 -2.83 6.67 -6.63
C GLY A 38 -3.15 5.23 -7.07
N MET A 39 -4.39 4.77 -6.88
CA MET A 39 -4.88 3.46 -7.31
C MET A 39 -4.84 3.29 -8.83
N ASP A 40 -5.22 4.32 -9.58
CA ASP A 40 -5.18 4.28 -11.04
C ASP A 40 -3.75 4.30 -11.56
N GLN A 41 -2.90 5.15 -10.98
CA GLN A 41 -1.50 5.26 -11.36
C GLN A 41 -0.71 3.98 -11.06
N ILE A 42 -0.88 3.38 -9.88
CA ILE A 42 -0.17 2.15 -9.49
C ILE A 42 -0.62 0.96 -10.34
N GLY A 43 -1.92 0.85 -10.66
CA GLY A 43 -2.45 -0.23 -11.49
C GLY A 43 -1.88 -0.18 -12.92
N VAL A 44 -1.86 1.00 -13.54
CA VAL A 44 -1.28 1.21 -14.87
C VAL A 44 0.24 0.99 -14.86
N TRP A 45 0.93 1.43 -13.82
CA TRP A 45 2.38 1.26 -13.68
C TRP A 45 2.78 -0.22 -13.57
N ILE A 46 2.07 -1.00 -12.72
CA ILE A 46 2.28 -2.44 -12.58
C ILE A 46 1.93 -3.18 -13.88
N ALA A 47 0.79 -2.87 -14.50
CA ALA A 47 0.34 -3.54 -15.72
C ALA A 47 1.29 -3.33 -16.91
N ASN A 48 1.97 -2.19 -16.97
CA ASN A 48 2.96 -1.89 -18.00
C ASN A 48 4.34 -2.52 -17.73
N GLY A 49 4.50 -3.33 -16.68
CA GLY A 49 5.79 -3.97 -16.34
C GLY A 49 6.87 -2.97 -15.93
N LYS A 50 6.47 -1.77 -15.48
CA LYS A 50 7.41 -0.70 -15.08
C LYS A 50 7.80 -0.76 -13.61
N ALA A 51 7.41 -1.82 -12.92
CA ALA A 51 7.42 -1.97 -11.46
C ALA A 51 8.82 -1.94 -10.80
N GLU A 52 9.90 -1.80 -11.58
CA GLU A 52 11.29 -1.74 -11.12
C GLU A 52 12.13 -0.69 -11.89
N ASN A 53 11.48 0.19 -12.65
CA ASN A 53 12.16 1.10 -13.59
C ASN A 53 12.62 2.44 -12.99
N GLY A 54 12.43 2.71 -11.68
CA GLY A 54 13.07 3.86 -11.01
C GLY A 54 12.55 5.27 -11.35
N ILE A 55 11.93 5.46 -12.53
CA ILE A 55 11.73 6.78 -13.14
C ILE A 55 10.26 7.25 -13.12
N ASP A 56 9.29 6.33 -13.13
CA ASP A 56 7.87 6.64 -13.46
C ASP A 56 6.89 6.71 -12.29
N TYR A 57 7.32 6.53 -11.03
CA TYR A 57 6.43 6.47 -9.86
C TYR A 57 6.53 7.69 -8.92
N ARG A 58 7.28 8.73 -9.32
CA ARG A 58 7.47 9.97 -8.54
C ARG A 58 6.15 10.67 -8.20
N THR A 59 5.16 10.61 -9.08
CA THR A 59 3.84 11.21 -8.85
C THR A 59 3.12 10.51 -7.69
N THR A 60 3.07 9.17 -7.70
CA THR A 60 2.46 8.39 -6.61
C THR A 60 3.22 8.55 -5.30
N LEU A 61 4.55 8.61 -5.34
CA LEU A 61 5.35 8.92 -4.15
C LEU A 61 5.07 10.31 -3.60
N SER A 62 4.92 11.33 -4.45
CA SER A 62 4.64 12.69 -4.00
C SER A 62 3.27 12.80 -3.32
N ILE A 63 2.29 11.98 -3.76
CA ILE A 63 1.01 11.83 -3.07
C ILE A 63 1.23 11.17 -1.72
N LEU A 64 2.00 10.08 -1.67
CA LEU A 64 2.24 9.34 -0.44
C LEU A 64 2.98 10.17 0.62
N ASP A 65 4.05 10.87 0.22
CA ASP A 65 4.86 11.72 1.09
C ASP A 65 4.06 12.88 1.68
N ARG A 66 3.04 13.37 0.96
CA ARG A 66 2.11 14.40 1.47
C ARG A 66 1.30 13.91 2.68
N HIS A 67 0.93 12.63 2.71
CA HIS A 67 0.11 12.05 3.77
C HIS A 67 0.94 11.34 4.84
N PHE A 68 2.12 10.82 4.47
CA PHE A 68 3.05 10.10 5.34
C PHE A 68 4.49 10.57 5.07
N PRO A 69 4.88 11.74 5.60
CA PRO A 69 6.20 12.31 5.38
C PRO A 69 7.29 11.38 5.93
N GLY A 70 8.31 11.11 5.12
CA GLY A 70 9.42 10.22 5.49
C GLY A 70 9.35 8.80 4.91
N THR A 71 8.44 8.54 3.95
CA THR A 71 8.45 7.31 3.16
C THR A 71 9.59 7.34 2.13
N VAL A 72 10.81 7.02 2.57
CA VAL A 72 11.99 6.93 1.71
C VAL A 72 12.07 5.58 1.00
N VAL A 73 12.09 5.61 -0.34
CA VAL A 73 12.45 4.47 -1.16
C VAL A 73 13.97 4.49 -1.37
N ASN A 74 14.67 3.53 -0.77
CA ASN A 74 16.13 3.44 -0.87
C ASN A 74 16.62 2.56 -2.03
N ARG A 75 15.76 1.75 -2.66
CA ARG A 75 16.09 0.82 -3.76
C ARG A 75 14.91 0.59 -4.70
N CYS A 76 15.18 0.32 -5.98
CA CYS A 76 14.13 -0.01 -6.96
C CYS A 76 13.31 -1.25 -6.57
N SER A 77 13.92 -2.22 -5.87
CA SER A 77 13.24 -3.41 -5.35
C SER A 77 12.24 -3.13 -4.22
N ASP A 78 12.31 -1.94 -3.61
CA ASP A 78 11.45 -1.55 -2.49
C ASP A 78 10.28 -0.65 -2.96
N GLU A 79 10.22 -0.33 -4.25
CA GLU A 79 9.20 0.53 -4.85
C GLU A 79 7.80 -0.08 -4.71
N VAL A 80 7.61 -1.32 -5.17
CA VAL A 80 6.31 -2.02 -5.09
C VAL A 80 5.84 -2.17 -3.63
N PRO A 81 6.67 -2.65 -2.68
CA PRO A 81 6.29 -2.71 -1.27
C PRO A 81 5.87 -1.35 -0.69
N VAL A 82 6.65 -0.29 -0.92
CA VAL A 82 6.41 1.03 -0.33
C VAL A 82 5.15 1.67 -0.91
N LEU A 83 4.95 1.60 -2.22
CA LEU A 83 3.77 2.17 -2.88
C LEU A 83 2.49 1.44 -2.47
N VAL A 84 2.49 0.11 -2.51
CA VAL A 84 1.30 -0.68 -2.15
C VAL A 84 0.98 -0.53 -0.67
N GLY A 85 1.99 -0.68 0.20
CA GLY A 85 1.79 -0.53 1.65
C GLY A 85 1.39 0.88 2.05
N GLY A 86 2.00 1.89 1.43
CA GLY A 86 1.69 3.29 1.65
C GLY A 86 0.27 3.66 1.21
N LEU A 87 -0.17 3.20 0.04
CA LEU A 87 -1.53 3.43 -0.44
C LEU A 87 -2.58 2.76 0.47
N ILE A 88 -2.26 1.58 1.01
CA ILE A 88 -3.12 0.91 2.00
C ILE A 88 -3.15 1.69 3.32
N ASN A 89 -2.02 2.25 3.76
CA ASN A 89 -1.98 3.13 4.93
C ASN A 89 -2.84 4.38 4.74
N MET A 90 -2.85 4.97 3.53
CA MET A 90 -3.77 6.07 3.19
C MET A 90 -5.24 5.63 3.30
N ILE A 91 -5.57 4.42 2.84
CA ILE A 91 -6.93 3.86 2.96
C ILE A 91 -7.29 3.62 4.44
N PHE A 92 -6.35 3.14 5.24
CA PHE A 92 -6.56 2.96 6.68
C PHE A 92 -6.75 4.28 7.41
N GLU A 93 -5.99 5.32 7.08
CA GLU A 93 -6.21 6.65 7.62
C GLU A 93 -7.60 7.18 7.22
N PHE A 94 -7.98 7.01 5.96
CA PHE A 94 -9.31 7.39 5.47
C PHE A 94 -10.43 6.64 6.21
N SER A 95 -10.20 5.38 6.59
CA SER A 95 -11.18 4.57 7.30
C SER A 95 -11.57 5.11 8.68
N LYS A 96 -10.74 5.95 9.30
CA LYS A 96 -11.09 6.65 10.55
C LYS A 96 -12.23 7.65 10.34
N SER A 97 -12.32 8.23 9.14
CA SER A 97 -13.37 9.18 8.77
C SER A 97 -14.59 8.50 8.14
N ASP A 98 -14.37 7.47 7.32
CA ASP A 98 -15.44 6.67 6.70
C ASP A 98 -14.97 5.22 6.51
N ALA A 99 -15.38 4.38 7.45
CA ALA A 99 -14.93 2.99 7.54
C ALA A 99 -15.41 2.14 6.34
N ILE A 100 -16.64 2.36 5.87
CA ILE A 100 -17.24 1.57 4.79
C ILE A 100 -16.67 1.99 3.43
N SER A 101 -16.56 3.29 3.18
CA SER A 101 -15.94 3.77 1.93
C SER A 101 -14.48 3.34 1.83
N ALA A 102 -13.74 3.31 2.95
CA ALA A 102 -12.37 2.80 2.97
C ALA A 102 -12.29 1.29 2.70
N ALA A 103 -13.18 0.49 3.27
CA ALA A 103 -13.24 -0.94 2.97
C ALA A 103 -13.51 -1.21 1.48
N MET A 104 -14.41 -0.42 0.86
CA MET A 104 -14.68 -0.47 -0.58
C MET A 104 -13.49 0.00 -1.43
N ALA A 105 -12.75 1.02 -0.99
CA ALA A 105 -11.53 1.46 -1.65
C ALA A 105 -10.46 0.36 -1.61
N LEU A 106 -10.26 -0.31 -0.47
CA LEU A 106 -9.31 -1.42 -0.36
C LEU A 106 -9.70 -2.60 -1.25
N ARG A 107 -11.00 -2.91 -1.34
CA ARG A 107 -11.51 -3.92 -2.27
C ARG A 107 -11.18 -3.56 -3.72
N THR A 108 -11.46 -2.32 -4.12
CA THR A 108 -11.19 -1.84 -5.48
C THR A 108 -9.69 -1.87 -5.79
N LEU A 109 -8.84 -1.55 -4.81
CA LEU A 109 -7.38 -1.66 -4.93
C LEU A 109 -6.96 -3.11 -5.12
N SER A 110 -7.52 -4.03 -4.33
CA SER A 110 -7.27 -5.46 -4.47
C SER A 110 -7.60 -5.96 -5.89
N GLU A 111 -8.76 -5.56 -6.43
CA GLU A 111 -9.18 -5.95 -7.77
C GLU A 111 -8.24 -5.36 -8.84
N LYS A 112 -7.85 -4.09 -8.73
CA LYS A 112 -6.88 -3.44 -9.65
C LYS A 112 -5.51 -4.10 -9.61
N LEU A 113 -4.97 -4.39 -8.42
CA LEU A 113 -3.67 -5.07 -8.27
C LEU A 113 -3.72 -6.48 -8.87
N THR A 114 -4.81 -7.21 -8.65
CA THR A 114 -4.99 -8.55 -9.22
C THR A 114 -5.04 -8.51 -10.75
N THR A 115 -5.80 -7.58 -11.33
CA THR A 115 -5.86 -7.40 -12.78
C THR A 115 -4.51 -6.98 -13.35
N ALA A 116 -3.82 -6.04 -12.72
CA ALA A 116 -2.51 -5.57 -13.16
C ALA A 116 -1.45 -6.69 -13.10
N LEU A 117 -1.42 -7.47 -12.01
CA LEU A 117 -0.54 -8.62 -11.86
C LEU A 117 -0.80 -9.70 -12.92
N ASN A 118 -2.07 -9.89 -13.31
CA ASN A 118 -2.44 -10.84 -14.37
C ASN A 118 -2.14 -10.34 -15.78
N ALA A 119 -2.02 -9.02 -15.98
CA ALA A 119 -1.62 -8.44 -17.25
C ALA A 119 -0.12 -8.61 -17.55
N ILE A 120 0.71 -8.88 -16.53
CA ILE A 120 2.13 -9.14 -16.71
C ILE A 120 2.32 -10.52 -17.37
N GLY A 121 2.81 -10.51 -18.61
CA GLY A 121 3.08 -11.73 -19.39
C GLY A 121 4.38 -12.45 -19.00
N ASP A 122 5.35 -11.75 -18.43
CA ASP A 122 6.60 -12.35 -17.94
C ASP A 122 6.40 -12.95 -16.54
N THR A 123 6.49 -14.28 -16.45
CA THR A 123 6.31 -15.03 -15.20
C THR A 123 7.31 -14.63 -14.11
N THR A 124 8.56 -14.35 -14.48
CA THR A 124 9.62 -13.97 -13.51
C THR A 124 9.33 -12.58 -12.95
N HIS A 125 9.02 -11.63 -13.82
CA HIS A 125 8.66 -10.28 -13.41
C HIS A 125 7.35 -10.27 -12.60
N LYS A 126 6.35 -11.04 -13.03
CA LYS A 126 5.09 -11.23 -12.30
C LYS A 126 5.33 -11.73 -10.87
N GLN A 127 6.24 -12.70 -10.71
CA GLN A 127 6.58 -13.22 -9.38
C GLN A 127 7.30 -12.16 -8.53
N ALA A 128 8.28 -11.45 -9.08
CA ALA A 128 9.00 -10.39 -8.37
C ALA A 128 8.06 -9.27 -7.88
N VAL A 129 7.14 -8.82 -8.75
CA VAL A 129 6.11 -7.82 -8.41
C VAL A 129 5.14 -8.37 -7.36
N GLY A 130 4.70 -9.62 -7.51
CA GLY A 130 3.84 -10.29 -6.53
C GLY A 130 4.48 -10.34 -5.14
N ASP A 131 5.76 -10.75 -5.07
CA ASP A 131 6.53 -10.76 -3.82
C ASP A 131 6.71 -9.35 -3.25
N GLY A 132 6.81 -8.33 -4.11
CA GLY A 132 6.81 -6.92 -3.72
C GLY A 132 5.49 -6.50 -3.06
N ILE A 133 4.35 -6.85 -3.66
CA ILE A 133 3.01 -6.58 -3.11
C ILE A 133 2.88 -7.19 -1.71
N VAL A 134 3.23 -8.47 -1.56
CA VAL A 134 3.18 -9.16 -0.26
C VAL A 134 4.09 -8.49 0.77
N ARG A 135 5.31 -8.12 0.39
CA ARG A 135 6.23 -7.40 1.27
C ARG A 135 5.64 -6.06 1.74
N GLY A 136 4.92 -5.35 0.87
CA GLY A 136 4.19 -4.14 1.25
C GLY A 136 3.12 -4.40 2.31
N LEU A 137 2.32 -5.46 2.13
CA LEU A 137 1.31 -5.88 3.10
C LEU A 137 1.91 -6.30 4.46
N GLN A 138 3.06 -6.96 4.45
CA GLN A 138 3.64 -7.53 5.67
C GLN A 138 4.47 -6.53 6.46
N ASN A 139 5.23 -5.67 5.77
CA ASN A 139 6.30 -4.89 6.37
C ASN A 139 6.08 -3.37 6.34
N VAL A 140 5.20 -2.87 5.46
CA VAL A 140 4.97 -1.42 5.28
C VAL A 140 3.58 -1.01 5.79
N MET A 141 2.58 -1.85 5.56
CA MET A 141 1.23 -1.63 6.04
C MET A 141 1.18 -1.62 7.58
N ASP A 142 0.52 -0.61 8.15
CA ASP A 142 0.28 -0.48 9.60
C ASP A 142 -1.21 -0.69 9.95
N PRO A 143 -1.60 -1.84 10.50
CA PRO A 143 -2.98 -2.09 10.94
C PRO A 143 -3.44 -1.17 12.08
N ALA A 144 -2.52 -0.56 12.85
CA ALA A 144 -2.86 0.23 14.03
C ALA A 144 -3.59 1.53 13.67
N ILE A 145 -3.36 2.05 12.46
CA ILE A 145 -4.02 3.25 11.93
C ILE A 145 -5.37 2.95 11.25
N ALA A 146 -5.76 1.68 11.09
CA ALA A 146 -7.07 1.35 10.56
C ALA A 146 -8.20 1.66 11.56
N THR A 147 -9.41 1.86 11.03
CA THR A 147 -10.65 2.02 11.79
C THR A 147 -10.81 0.95 12.86
N ARG A 148 -11.55 1.23 13.93
CA ARG A 148 -11.93 0.24 14.96
C ARG A 148 -13.26 -0.44 14.67
N ASP A 149 -13.96 -0.02 13.60
CA ASP A 149 -15.23 -0.63 13.19
C ASP A 149 -15.03 -2.09 12.74
N PHE A 150 -15.75 -3.01 13.39
CA PHE A 150 -15.60 -4.44 13.17
C PHE A 150 -16.05 -4.87 11.76
N ALA A 151 -17.16 -4.32 11.26
CA ALA A 151 -17.69 -4.71 9.95
C ALA A 151 -16.73 -4.29 8.82
N ALA A 152 -16.19 -3.07 8.90
CA ALA A 152 -15.18 -2.59 7.98
C ALA A 152 -13.88 -3.42 8.05
N ARG A 153 -13.42 -3.78 9.25
CA ARG A 153 -12.23 -4.63 9.45
C ARG A 153 -12.38 -6.01 8.79
N VAL A 154 -13.54 -6.65 8.93
CA VAL A 154 -13.81 -7.95 8.28
C VAL A 154 -13.73 -7.82 6.75
N GLN A 155 -14.30 -6.75 6.17
CA GLN A 155 -14.21 -6.50 4.73
C GLN A 155 -12.79 -6.19 4.26
N MET A 156 -12.03 -5.42 5.06
CA MET A 156 -10.63 -5.12 4.77
C MET A 156 -9.78 -6.39 4.78
N VAL A 157 -9.93 -7.25 5.80
CA VAL A 157 -9.28 -8.56 5.85
C VAL A 157 -9.64 -9.39 4.63
N GLY A 158 -10.92 -9.47 4.25
CA GLY A 158 -11.34 -10.19 3.05
C GLY A 158 -10.64 -9.69 1.77
N SER A 159 -10.45 -8.38 1.65
CA SER A 159 -9.74 -7.77 0.52
C SER A 159 -8.24 -8.11 0.54
N LEU A 160 -7.58 -8.05 1.70
CA LEU A 160 -6.18 -8.44 1.84
C LEU A 160 -5.93 -9.92 1.50
N LYS A 161 -6.86 -10.81 1.88
CA LYS A 161 -6.82 -12.23 1.53
C LYS A 161 -6.92 -12.46 0.02
N ASN A 162 -7.76 -11.69 -0.67
CA ASN A 162 -7.85 -11.79 -2.13
C ASN A 162 -6.54 -11.40 -2.82
N ILE A 163 -5.85 -10.37 -2.32
CA ILE A 163 -4.52 -9.98 -2.84
C ILE A 163 -3.52 -11.12 -2.67
N THR A 164 -3.38 -11.67 -1.46
CA THR A 164 -2.42 -12.76 -1.20
C THR A 164 -2.74 -14.02 -1.99
N ALA A 165 -4.02 -14.38 -2.12
CA ALA A 165 -4.46 -15.49 -2.96
C ALA A 165 -4.10 -15.28 -4.45
N SER A 166 -4.24 -14.04 -4.95
CA SER A 166 -3.89 -13.71 -6.34
C SER A 166 -2.39 -13.81 -6.63
N VAL A 167 -1.54 -13.44 -5.66
CA VAL A 167 -0.08 -13.47 -5.78
C VAL A 167 0.44 -14.90 -5.71
N TYR A 168 0.00 -15.67 -4.71
CA TYR A 168 0.53 -17.01 -4.47
C TYR A 168 -0.10 -18.10 -5.36
N GLY A 169 -1.26 -17.81 -5.96
CA GLY A 169 -1.99 -18.75 -6.80
C GLY A 169 -2.31 -20.07 -6.08
N LYS A 170 -2.56 -21.13 -6.86
CA LYS A 170 -2.87 -22.47 -6.31
C LYS A 170 -1.67 -23.18 -5.69
N ALA A 171 -0.44 -22.84 -6.11
CA ALA A 171 0.78 -23.49 -5.66
C ALA A 171 1.29 -22.96 -4.31
N GLY A 172 1.01 -21.70 -3.96
CA GLY A 172 1.40 -21.09 -2.69
C GLY A 172 0.29 -21.10 -1.62
N ALA A 173 -0.63 -22.08 -1.67
CA ALA A 173 -1.79 -22.14 -0.77
C ALA A 173 -1.42 -22.10 0.72
N GLN A 174 -0.26 -22.64 1.11
CA GLN A 174 0.20 -22.60 2.50
C GLN A 174 0.70 -21.19 2.90
N ALA A 175 1.41 -20.50 2.00
CA ALA A 175 1.85 -19.12 2.23
C ALA A 175 0.65 -18.16 2.30
N ALA A 176 -0.35 -18.36 1.43
CA ALA A 176 -1.62 -17.64 1.48
C ALA A 176 -2.35 -17.87 2.81
N ARG A 177 -2.46 -19.13 3.27
CA ARG A 177 -3.06 -19.46 4.58
C ARG A 177 -2.31 -18.83 5.75
N ASN A 178 -0.98 -18.84 5.72
CA ASN A 178 -0.20 -18.20 6.77
C ASN A 178 -0.42 -16.69 6.80
N ALA A 179 -0.46 -16.04 5.62
CA ALA A 179 -0.79 -14.62 5.52
C ALA A 179 -2.21 -14.34 6.04
N ASP A 180 -3.19 -15.20 5.73
CA ASP A 180 -4.57 -15.06 6.20
C ASP A 180 -4.65 -15.04 7.74
N VAL A 181 -3.91 -15.93 8.40
CA VAL A 181 -3.85 -15.99 9.87
C VAL A 181 -3.23 -14.71 10.43
N VAL A 182 -2.19 -14.18 9.78
CA VAL A 182 -1.56 -12.90 10.17
C VAL A 182 -2.53 -11.73 10.00
N TRP A 183 -3.34 -11.69 8.95
CA TRP A 183 -4.33 -10.63 8.76
C TRP A 183 -5.47 -10.73 9.76
N GLN A 184 -5.94 -11.93 10.06
CA GLN A 184 -6.94 -12.13 11.09
C GLN A 184 -6.44 -11.66 12.44
N SER A 185 -5.23 -12.05 12.88
CA SER A 185 -4.70 -11.63 14.19
C SER A 185 -4.41 -10.13 14.31
N LYS A 186 -4.14 -9.44 13.20
CA LYS A 186 -3.88 -8.00 13.19
C LYS A 186 -5.14 -7.14 13.22
N PHE A 187 -6.27 -7.66 12.72
CA PHE A 187 -7.50 -6.90 12.54
C PHE A 187 -8.67 -7.35 13.41
N ILE A 188 -8.69 -8.61 13.86
CA ILE A 188 -9.74 -9.25 14.67
C ILE A 188 -9.17 -9.58 16.04
#